data_AF-A0A132B440-F1
#
_entry.id   AF-A0A132B440-F1
#
_cell.length_a   1.000
_cell.length_b   1.000
_cell.length_c   1.000
_cell.angle_alpha   90.00
_cell.angle_beta   90.00
_cell.angle_gamma   90.00
#
_symmetry.space_group_name_H-M   'P 1'
#
loop_
_entity.id
_entity.type
_entity.pdbx_description
1 polymer ?
#
loop_
_entity_poly.entity_id
_entity_poly.type
_entity_poly.pdbx_seq_one_letter_code
_entity_poly.pdbx_strand_id
1 'polypeptide(L)'
;MASHLSSPSAKKYFLTPWTLTTPTHPALTFQRATPSHISHWLPLVTNPANNIHMDDVKSLLWTPSDISAWKTRTITNYNKSLTTYHQLAVLIAENGKFVGYGDLWLLENGNFNVGVVLDVSVQGRGLGRLCTAVLVQLGFEVGEKGVEAGTMKVNGGFRGVMRSLGVVEEEKLVVAEGRGILAELSYTVDREKWRDVELDVVWGEGTLGRVDEEV
;
A
#
# COMPACT_ATOMS: atom_id res chain seq x y z
N MET A 1 -15.05 6.52 -17.19
CA MET A 1 -13.67 7.05 -17.03
C MET A 1 -12.73 6.12 -17.75
N ALA A 2 -11.89 6.64 -18.65
CA ALA A 2 -10.90 5.85 -19.37
C ALA A 2 -9.79 5.37 -18.41
N SER A 3 -9.33 4.13 -18.57
CA SER A 3 -8.28 3.54 -17.74
C SER A 3 -6.97 4.32 -17.91
N HIS A 4 -6.46 4.90 -16.81
CA HIS A 4 -5.16 5.59 -16.73
C HIS A 4 -3.95 4.62 -16.73
N LEU A 5 -4.13 3.38 -17.19
CA LEU A 5 -3.07 2.40 -17.37
C LEU A 5 -2.85 2.18 -18.88
N SER A 6 -1.84 2.83 -19.47
CA SER A 6 -1.55 2.76 -20.91
C SER A 6 -0.91 1.45 -21.35
N SER A 7 -0.27 0.69 -20.44
CA SER A 7 0.47 -0.51 -20.84
C SER A 7 -0.22 -1.82 -20.40
N PRO A 8 -0.26 -2.86 -21.25
CA PRO A 8 -0.63 -4.22 -20.86
C PRO A 8 0.19 -4.74 -19.67
N SER A 9 1.44 -4.29 -19.53
CA SER A 9 2.33 -4.61 -18.42
C SER A 9 1.82 -4.08 -17.08
N ALA A 10 1.30 -2.85 -17.04
CA ALA A 10 0.73 -2.25 -15.83
C ALA A 10 -0.50 -3.02 -15.33
N LYS A 11 -1.38 -3.43 -16.25
CA LYS A 11 -2.58 -4.23 -15.91
C LYS A 11 -2.23 -5.59 -15.32
N LYS A 12 -1.09 -6.17 -15.69
CA LYS A 12 -0.65 -7.49 -15.20
C LYS A 12 -0.49 -7.50 -13.67
N TYR A 13 -0.02 -6.40 -13.06
CA TYR A 13 0.05 -6.26 -11.60
C TYR A 13 -1.33 -6.38 -10.92
N PHE A 14 -2.41 -6.04 -11.62
CA PHE A 14 -3.78 -6.14 -11.12
C PHE A 14 -4.52 -7.39 -11.60
N LEU A 15 -3.93 -8.24 -12.43
CA LEU A 15 -4.64 -9.41 -12.97
C LEU A 15 -3.91 -10.73 -12.74
N THR A 16 -2.64 -10.70 -12.37
CA THR A 16 -1.84 -11.92 -12.18
C THR A 16 -1.28 -11.95 -10.75
N PRO A 17 -1.15 -13.13 -10.12
CA PRO A 17 -0.37 -13.24 -8.89
C PRO A 17 1.08 -12.87 -9.16
N TRP A 18 1.73 -12.20 -8.22
CA TRP A 18 3.15 -11.87 -8.34
C TRP A 18 3.80 -11.74 -6.97
N THR A 19 5.11 -11.97 -6.96
CA THR A 19 6.00 -11.66 -5.84
C THR A 19 7.13 -10.79 -6.36
N LEU A 20 7.40 -9.70 -5.64
CA LEU A 20 8.57 -8.83 -5.86
C LEU A 20 9.63 -9.12 -4.81
N THR A 21 10.88 -9.06 -5.24
CA THR A 21 12.05 -9.02 -4.36
C THR A 21 12.96 -7.85 -4.74
N THR A 22 13.85 -7.47 -3.83
CA THR A 22 14.96 -6.56 -4.15
C THR A 22 16.28 -7.33 -3.97
N PRO A 23 17.23 -7.27 -4.91
CA PRO A 23 18.50 -7.98 -4.78
C PRO A 23 19.29 -7.63 -3.52
N THR A 24 19.14 -6.39 -3.03
CA THR A 24 19.79 -5.91 -1.81
C THR A 24 19.19 -6.46 -0.53
N HIS A 25 17.95 -6.96 -0.57
CA HIS A 25 17.23 -7.52 0.59
C HIS A 25 16.38 -8.73 0.16
N PRO A 26 17.01 -9.86 -0.21
CA PRO A 26 16.30 -11.01 -0.79
C PRO A 26 15.36 -11.71 0.20
N ALA A 27 15.56 -11.52 1.50
CA ALA A 27 14.66 -12.01 2.54
C ALA A 27 13.34 -11.23 2.62
N LEU A 28 13.27 -10.04 2.02
CA LEU A 28 12.08 -9.20 1.99
C LEU A 28 11.35 -9.39 0.66
N THR A 29 10.09 -9.79 0.75
CA THR A 29 9.22 -10.05 -0.40
C THR A 29 7.97 -9.19 -0.31
N PHE A 30 7.45 -8.79 -1.47
CA PHE A 30 6.20 -8.05 -1.60
C PHE A 30 5.26 -8.87 -2.47
N GLN A 31 4.05 -9.11 -2.01
CA GLN A 31 3.10 -9.96 -2.69
C GLN A 31 1.81 -9.21 -2.89
N ARG A 32 1.15 -9.43 -4.02
CA ARG A 32 -0.20 -8.91 -4.18
C ARG A 32 -1.13 -9.48 -3.10
N ALA A 33 -1.80 -8.61 -2.36
CA ALA A 33 -2.83 -9.02 -1.42
C ALA A 33 -4.08 -9.47 -2.18
N THR A 34 -4.68 -10.57 -1.73
CA THR A 34 -5.91 -11.16 -2.25
C THR A 34 -6.77 -11.61 -1.06
N PRO A 35 -8.06 -11.94 -1.26
CA PRO A 35 -8.91 -12.41 -0.18
C PRO A 35 -8.39 -13.66 0.54
N SER A 36 -7.62 -14.52 -0.14
CA SER A 36 -6.99 -15.69 0.51
C SER A 36 -5.96 -15.32 1.57
N HIS A 37 -5.46 -14.08 1.58
CA HIS A 37 -4.50 -13.60 2.57
C HIS A 37 -5.14 -12.90 3.78
N ILE A 38 -6.47 -12.81 3.85
CA ILE A 38 -7.18 -12.10 4.94
C ILE A 38 -6.77 -12.58 6.33
N SER A 39 -6.55 -13.89 6.51
CA SER A 39 -6.12 -14.46 7.80
C SER A 39 -4.74 -13.96 8.25
N HIS A 40 -3.84 -13.65 7.30
CA HIS A 40 -2.52 -13.10 7.58
C HIS A 40 -2.52 -11.58 7.71
N TRP A 41 -3.43 -10.91 6.98
CA TRP A 41 -3.51 -9.46 6.97
C TRP A 41 -4.24 -8.91 8.20
N LEU A 42 -5.31 -9.57 8.64
CA LEU A 42 -6.15 -9.10 9.74
C LEU A 42 -5.35 -8.81 11.03
N PRO A 43 -4.42 -9.67 11.51
CA PRO A 43 -3.62 -9.37 12.70
C PRO A 43 -2.74 -8.11 12.57
N LEU A 44 -2.29 -7.77 11.36
CA LEU A 44 -1.48 -6.56 11.12
C LEU A 44 -2.34 -5.29 11.25
N VAL A 45 -3.57 -5.36 10.76
CA VAL A 45 -4.54 -4.25 10.74
C VAL A 45 -5.15 -4.02 12.13
N THR A 46 -5.48 -5.10 12.84
CA THR A 46 -6.16 -4.99 14.14
C THR A 46 -5.22 -4.69 15.31
N ASN A 47 -3.90 -4.74 15.08
CA ASN A 47 -2.92 -4.36 16.10
C ASN A 47 -2.83 -2.82 16.20
N PRO A 48 -3.28 -2.20 17.33
CA PRO A 48 -3.26 -0.75 17.47
C PRO A 48 -1.83 -0.18 17.49
N ALA A 49 -0.84 -0.96 17.91
CA ALA A 49 0.56 -0.53 17.92
C ALA A 49 1.12 -0.30 16.50
N ASN A 50 0.51 -0.91 15.48
CA ASN A 50 0.92 -0.72 14.09
C ASN A 50 0.33 0.57 13.48
N ASN A 51 -0.77 1.09 14.04
CA ASN A 51 -1.61 2.14 13.43
C ASN A 51 -1.74 3.41 14.30
N ILE A 52 -0.79 3.66 15.20
CA ILE A 52 -0.85 4.75 16.21
C ILE A 52 -1.04 6.16 15.64
N HIS A 53 -0.75 6.36 14.36
CA HIS A 53 -0.85 7.65 13.67
C HIS A 53 -2.01 7.73 12.67
N MET A 54 -2.85 6.71 12.58
CA MET A 54 -4.04 6.71 11.73
C MET A 54 -5.26 7.05 12.59
N ASP A 55 -5.80 8.26 12.42
CA ASP A 55 -6.89 8.78 13.25
C ASP A 55 -8.17 7.93 13.16
N ASP A 56 -8.40 7.27 12.02
CA ASP A 56 -9.55 6.41 11.78
C ASP A 56 -9.43 5.00 12.38
N VAL A 57 -8.24 4.60 12.86
CA VAL A 57 -7.99 3.23 13.34
C VAL A 57 -7.35 3.17 14.74
N LYS A 58 -6.64 4.22 15.17
CA LYS A 58 -5.85 4.24 16.42
C LYS A 58 -6.65 4.02 17.70
N SER A 59 -7.96 4.27 17.67
CA SER A 59 -8.88 4.13 18.81
C SER A 59 -9.96 3.07 18.63
N LEU A 60 -9.91 2.29 17.54
CA LEU A 60 -10.90 1.24 17.29
C LEU A 60 -10.58 0.02 18.15
N LEU A 61 -11.46 -0.29 19.11
CA LEU A 61 -11.60 -1.65 19.62
C LEU A 61 -12.26 -2.47 18.52
N TRP A 62 -11.50 -3.33 17.86
CA TRP A 62 -11.99 -4.16 16.76
C TRP A 62 -13.02 -5.17 17.26
N THR A 63 -14.30 -4.83 17.09
CA THR A 63 -15.42 -5.74 17.38
C THR A 63 -15.57 -6.78 16.26
N PRO A 64 -16.29 -7.89 16.48
CA PRO A 64 -16.64 -8.82 15.40
C PRO A 64 -17.33 -8.15 14.20
N SER A 65 -18.16 -7.13 14.44
CA SER A 65 -18.80 -6.34 13.38
C SER A 65 -17.78 -5.51 12.59
N ASP A 66 -16.80 -4.88 13.24
CA ASP A 66 -15.76 -4.11 12.56
C ASP A 66 -14.89 -5.00 11.68
N ILE A 67 -14.54 -6.19 12.21
CA ILE A 67 -13.78 -7.20 11.47
C ILE A 67 -14.57 -7.66 10.23
N SER A 68 -15.88 -7.92 10.39
CA SER A 68 -16.74 -8.30 9.27
C SER A 68 -16.80 -7.19 8.21
N ALA A 69 -17.08 -5.96 8.62
CA ALA A 69 -17.12 -4.80 7.71
C ALA A 69 -15.79 -4.57 6.98
N TRP A 70 -14.66 -4.73 7.67
CA TRP A 70 -13.34 -4.64 7.06
C TRP A 70 -13.09 -5.75 6.04
N LYS A 71 -13.49 -7.00 6.33
CA LYS A 71 -13.37 -8.12 5.39
C LYS A 71 -14.20 -7.87 4.13
N THR A 72 -15.47 -7.48 4.29
CA THR A 72 -16.35 -7.13 3.16
C THR A 72 -15.72 -6.03 2.32
N ARG A 73 -15.32 -4.91 2.94
CA ARG A 73 -14.66 -3.80 2.21
C ARG A 73 -13.39 -4.24 1.48
N THR A 74 -12.59 -5.11 2.09
CA THR A 74 -11.36 -5.65 1.48
C THR A 74 -11.67 -6.50 0.25
N ILE A 75 -12.69 -7.36 0.32
CA ILE A 75 -13.16 -8.18 -0.82
C ILE A 75 -13.75 -7.29 -1.92
N THR A 76 -14.62 -6.33 -1.57
CA THR A 76 -15.20 -5.38 -2.52
C THR A 76 -14.11 -4.59 -3.25
N ASN A 77 -13.12 -4.06 -2.52
CA ASN A 77 -12.00 -3.33 -3.10
C ASN A 77 -11.12 -4.23 -3.99
N TYR A 78 -10.82 -5.46 -3.56
CA TYR A 78 -10.11 -6.42 -4.39
C TYR A 78 -10.87 -6.67 -5.70
N ASN A 79 -12.16 -6.99 -5.65
CA ASN A 79 -12.98 -7.24 -6.84
C ASN A 79 -13.03 -6.03 -7.77
N LYS A 80 -13.13 -4.82 -7.21
CA LYS A 80 -13.14 -3.57 -7.96
C LYS A 80 -11.76 -3.26 -8.56
N SER A 81 -10.66 -3.68 -7.92
CA SER A 81 -9.29 -3.52 -8.47
C SER A 81 -9.08 -4.29 -9.77
N LEU A 82 -9.73 -5.44 -9.94
CA LEU A 82 -9.61 -6.28 -11.14
C LEU A 82 -10.16 -5.60 -12.40
N THR A 83 -11.05 -4.62 -12.26
CA THR A 83 -11.70 -3.94 -13.40
C THR A 83 -11.32 -2.48 -13.53
N THR A 84 -11.21 -1.77 -12.40
CA THR A 84 -10.95 -0.32 -12.39
C THR A 84 -9.50 0.02 -12.10
N TYR A 85 -8.73 -0.94 -11.58
CA TYR A 85 -7.34 -0.75 -11.19
C TYR A 85 -7.11 0.38 -10.18
N HIS A 86 -8.14 0.72 -9.41
CA HIS A 86 -8.12 1.83 -8.46
C HIS A 86 -7.28 1.55 -7.20
N GLN A 87 -7.00 0.30 -6.88
CA GLN A 87 -6.22 -0.07 -5.70
C GLN A 87 -5.34 -1.29 -5.98
N LEU A 88 -4.07 -1.22 -5.59
CA LEU A 88 -3.19 -2.39 -5.51
C LEU A 88 -2.73 -2.57 -4.06
N ALA A 89 -3.35 -3.51 -3.34
CA ALA A 89 -2.92 -3.88 -2.01
C ALA A 89 -1.76 -4.89 -2.05
N VAL A 90 -0.80 -4.71 -1.16
CA VAL A 90 0.46 -5.45 -1.13
C VAL A 90 0.74 -5.92 0.29
N LEU A 91 1.03 -7.21 0.47
CA LEU A 91 1.54 -7.75 1.72
C LEU A 91 3.07 -7.83 1.68
N ILE A 92 3.69 -7.51 2.81
CA ILE A 92 5.14 -7.45 2.96
C ILE A 92 5.55 -8.59 3.90
N ALA A 93 6.43 -9.47 3.43
CA ALA A 93 6.95 -10.58 4.23
C ALA A 93 8.47 -10.54 4.34
N GLU A 94 8.98 -10.79 5.55
CA GLU A 94 10.39 -10.97 5.84
C GLU A 94 10.61 -12.43 6.28
N ASN A 95 11.51 -13.15 5.61
CA ASN A 95 11.79 -14.57 5.86
C ASN A 95 10.52 -15.45 5.81
N GLY A 96 9.63 -15.19 4.86
CA GLY A 96 8.38 -15.92 4.67
C GLY A 96 7.27 -15.61 5.68
N LYS A 97 7.49 -14.69 6.64
CA LYS A 97 6.47 -14.23 7.57
C LYS A 97 5.98 -12.84 7.17
N PHE A 98 4.66 -12.64 7.11
CA PHE A 98 4.09 -11.31 6.88
C PHE A 98 4.37 -10.38 8.07
N VAL A 99 5.00 -9.24 7.79
CA VAL A 99 5.45 -8.23 8.76
C VAL A 99 4.93 -6.84 8.42
N GLY A 100 4.06 -6.71 7.43
CA GLY A 100 3.46 -5.44 7.05
C GLY A 100 2.57 -5.54 5.83
N TYR A 101 1.98 -4.42 5.48
CA TYR A 101 1.22 -4.25 4.27
C TYR A 101 1.38 -2.82 3.75
N GLY A 102 1.02 -2.62 2.50
CA GLY A 102 0.88 -1.31 1.91
C GLY A 102 -0.15 -1.34 0.80
N ASP A 103 -0.44 -0.17 0.26
CA ASP A 103 -1.39 -0.02 -0.81
C ASP A 103 -0.99 1.12 -1.74
N LEU A 104 -1.34 0.94 -3.01
CA LEU A 104 -1.38 1.99 -4.01
C LEU A 104 -2.84 2.32 -4.26
N TRP A 105 -3.27 3.54 -3.94
CA TRP A 105 -4.64 4.00 -4.16
C TRP A 105 -4.68 5.07 -5.26
N LEU A 106 -5.40 4.83 -6.35
CA LEU A 106 -5.53 5.78 -7.45
C LEU A 106 -6.39 6.97 -7.01
N LEU A 107 -5.80 8.15 -7.05
CA LEU A 107 -6.46 9.42 -6.78
C LEU A 107 -7.14 9.97 -8.04
N GLU A 108 -8.09 10.89 -7.86
CA GLU A 108 -8.83 11.51 -8.96
C GLU A 108 -7.93 12.31 -9.92
N ASN A 109 -6.82 12.85 -9.42
CA ASN A 109 -5.83 13.52 -10.26
C ASN A 109 -5.01 12.55 -11.13
N GLY A 110 -5.17 11.24 -10.92
CA GLY A 110 -4.49 10.15 -11.65
C GLY A 110 -3.16 9.72 -11.03
N ASN A 111 -2.75 10.29 -9.90
CA ASN A 111 -1.59 9.83 -9.13
C ASN A 111 -1.97 8.64 -8.24
N PHE A 112 -1.00 7.79 -7.90
CA PHE A 112 -1.18 6.78 -6.87
C PHE A 112 -0.75 7.31 -5.51
N ASN A 113 -1.61 7.23 -4.51
CA ASN A 113 -1.24 7.42 -3.11
C ASN A 113 -0.62 6.13 -2.55
N VAL A 114 0.50 6.25 -1.84
CA VAL A 114 1.18 5.13 -1.18
C VAL A 114 0.95 5.17 0.32
N GLY A 115 0.47 4.05 0.87
CA GLY A 115 0.44 3.77 2.31
C GLY A 115 1.33 2.59 2.67
N VAL A 116 2.00 2.66 3.83
CA VAL A 116 2.78 1.54 4.39
C VAL A 116 2.52 1.42 5.88
N VAL A 117 2.20 0.21 6.31
CA VAL A 117 2.09 -0.17 7.73
C VAL A 117 2.99 -1.37 7.98
N LEU A 118 3.85 -1.26 8.99
CA LEU A 118 4.74 -2.33 9.41
C LEU A 118 4.37 -2.78 10.82
N ASP A 119 4.50 -4.08 11.05
CA ASP A 119 4.39 -4.64 12.39
C ASP A 119 5.41 -4.01 13.33
N VAL A 120 4.98 -3.66 14.54
CA VAL A 120 5.83 -3.01 15.54
C VAL A 120 7.12 -3.77 15.81
N SER A 121 7.12 -5.10 15.68
CA SER A 121 8.33 -5.93 15.87
C SER A 121 9.44 -5.69 14.85
N VAL A 122 9.12 -5.05 13.72
CA VAL A 122 10.11 -4.77 12.66
C VAL A 122 10.35 -3.28 12.41
N GLN A 123 9.66 -2.40 13.15
CA GLN A 123 9.86 -0.96 13.06
C GLN A 123 11.26 -0.56 13.58
N GLY A 124 11.78 0.57 13.09
CA GLY A 124 13.11 1.08 13.46
C GLY A 124 14.30 0.34 12.83
N ARG A 125 14.09 -0.78 12.13
CA ARG A 125 15.14 -1.57 11.45
C ARG A 125 15.50 -1.07 10.03
N GLY A 126 15.01 0.11 9.65
CA GLY A 126 15.20 0.67 8.30
C GLY A 126 14.23 0.13 7.23
N LEU A 127 13.41 -0.88 7.53
CA LEU A 127 12.46 -1.47 6.58
C LEU A 127 11.44 -0.46 6.04
N GLY A 128 11.00 0.50 6.85
CA GLY A 128 10.04 1.53 6.41
C GLY A 128 10.53 2.31 5.18
N ARG A 129 11.83 2.62 5.12
CA ARG A 129 12.44 3.29 3.96
C ARG A 129 12.40 2.42 2.72
N LEU A 130 12.82 1.16 2.85
CA LEU A 130 12.87 0.23 1.73
C LEU A 130 11.46 -0.09 1.21
N CYS A 131 10.52 -0.41 2.09
CA CYS A 131 9.14 -0.73 1.71
C CYS A 131 8.45 0.44 1.01
N THR A 132 8.65 1.67 1.53
CA THR A 132 8.12 2.88 0.88
C THR A 132 8.74 3.07 -0.49
N ALA A 133 10.06 2.91 -0.64
CA ALA A 133 10.73 3.05 -1.92
C ALA A 133 10.25 2.01 -2.95
N VAL A 134 10.08 0.75 -2.54
CA VAL A 134 9.54 -0.31 -3.41
C VAL A 134 8.12 0.01 -3.86
N LEU A 135 7.24 0.49 -2.97
CA LEU A 135 5.87 0.83 -3.34
C LEU A 135 5.79 2.09 -4.21
N VAL A 136 6.67 3.08 -4.00
CA VAL A 136 6.81 4.22 -4.91
C VAL A 136 7.25 3.76 -6.30
N GLN A 137 8.28 2.90 -6.39
CA GLN A 137 8.70 2.32 -7.66
C GLN A 137 7.54 1.59 -8.34
N LEU A 138 6.86 0.71 -7.60
CA LEU A 138 5.70 -0.03 -8.10
C LEU A 138 4.60 0.92 -8.59
N GLY A 139 4.35 2.02 -7.87
CA GLY A 139 3.44 3.09 -8.26
C GLY A 139 3.75 3.69 -9.62
N PHE A 140 5.04 3.88 -9.93
CA PHE A 140 5.46 4.32 -11.25
C PHE A 140 5.47 3.21 -12.32
N GLU A 141 5.64 1.94 -11.94
CA GLU A 141 5.53 0.82 -12.88
C GLU A 141 4.07 0.58 -13.31
N VAL A 142 3.11 0.89 -12.43
CA VAL A 142 1.68 0.76 -12.74
C VAL A 142 1.07 2.06 -13.27
N GLY A 143 1.49 3.23 -12.82
CA GLY A 143 0.88 4.52 -13.15
C GLY A 143 1.76 5.43 -14.00
N GLU A 144 1.12 6.30 -14.78
CA GLU A 144 1.83 7.22 -15.69
C GLU A 144 2.15 8.60 -15.10
N LYS A 145 1.35 9.08 -14.15
CA LYS A 145 1.45 10.48 -13.71
C LYS A 145 2.46 10.69 -12.60
N GLY A 146 2.22 10.06 -11.45
CA GLY A 146 3.01 10.33 -10.26
C GLY A 146 2.57 9.52 -9.07
N VAL A 147 3.36 9.62 -8.01
CA VAL A 147 3.09 8.98 -6.72
C VAL A 147 3.01 10.06 -5.65
N GLU A 148 2.01 9.95 -4.79
CA GLU A 148 1.80 10.81 -3.64
C GLU A 148 1.86 9.99 -2.35
N ALA A 149 2.21 10.64 -1.25
CA ALA A 149 2.03 10.09 0.08
C ALA A 149 1.46 11.17 1.02
N GLY A 150 0.85 10.74 2.12
CA GLY A 150 0.28 11.63 3.12
C GLY A 150 0.54 11.12 4.53
N THR A 151 0.72 12.03 5.48
CA THR A 151 0.84 11.65 6.89
C THR A 151 0.44 12.78 7.84
N MET A 152 0.27 12.44 9.12
CA MET A 152 0.03 13.41 10.21
C MET A 152 1.35 14.06 10.66
N LYS A 153 1.33 15.31 11.12
CA LYS A 153 2.53 16.02 11.60
C LYS A 153 3.28 15.30 12.72
N VAL A 154 2.52 14.57 13.55
CA VAL A 154 3.04 13.78 14.67
C VAL A 154 3.78 12.50 14.25
N ASN A 155 3.64 12.03 13.00
CA ASN A 155 4.27 10.81 12.52
C ASN A 155 5.74 11.04 12.13
N GLY A 156 6.60 11.27 13.12
CA GLY A 156 8.02 11.52 12.92
C GLY A 156 8.76 10.40 12.17
N GLY A 157 8.30 9.15 12.33
CA GLY A 157 8.87 7.98 11.64
C GLY A 157 8.69 8.07 10.12
N PHE A 158 7.46 8.27 9.65
CA PHE A 158 7.19 8.36 8.21
C PHE A 158 7.81 9.64 7.60
N ARG A 159 7.77 10.76 8.32
CA ARG A 159 8.44 12.00 7.90
C ARG A 159 9.96 11.80 7.72
N GLY A 160 10.58 11.04 8.63
CA GLY A 160 11.99 10.64 8.51
C GLY A 160 12.25 9.76 7.29
N VAL A 161 11.34 8.82 6.99
CA VAL A 161 11.40 7.99 5.78
C VAL A 161 11.37 8.85 4.52
N MET A 162 10.37 9.72 4.35
CA MET A 162 10.24 10.55 3.14
C MET A 162 11.45 11.47 2.94
N ARG A 163 11.96 12.07 4.03
CA ARG A 163 13.20 12.86 4.00
C ARG A 163 14.40 12.04 3.54
N SER A 164 14.55 10.80 4.02
CA SER A 164 15.65 9.91 3.63
C SER A 164 15.59 9.44 2.17
N LEU A 165 14.42 9.57 1.54
CA LEU A 165 14.19 9.34 0.12
C LEU A 165 14.37 10.62 -0.71
N GLY A 166 14.70 11.76 -0.08
CA GLY A 166 14.90 13.04 -0.77
C GLY A 166 13.61 13.71 -1.23
N VAL A 167 12.45 13.29 -0.70
CA VAL A 167 11.14 13.84 -1.07
C VAL A 167 10.81 15.04 -0.19
N VAL A 168 10.32 16.11 -0.81
CA VAL A 168 9.98 17.37 -0.13
C VAL A 168 8.65 17.23 0.59
N GLU A 169 8.61 17.70 1.84
CA GLU A 169 7.42 17.78 2.68
C GLU A 169 6.63 19.05 2.33
N GLU A 170 5.33 18.91 2.07
CA GLU A 170 4.41 20.01 1.82
C GLU A 170 3.29 20.02 2.87
N GLU A 171 2.99 21.19 3.44
CA GLU A 171 1.82 21.31 4.32
C GLU A 171 0.55 21.31 3.48
N LYS A 172 -0.25 20.25 3.61
CA LYS A 172 -1.50 20.07 2.87
C LYS A 172 -2.46 19.24 3.71
N LEU A 173 -3.56 19.87 4.12
CA LEU A 173 -4.61 19.19 4.86
C LEU A 173 -5.47 18.37 3.89
N VAL A 174 -5.44 17.05 4.05
CA VAL A 174 -6.27 16.11 3.30
C VAL A 174 -7.37 15.62 4.21
N VAL A 175 -8.62 15.96 3.87
CA VAL A 175 -9.82 15.55 4.61
C VAL A 175 -10.67 14.67 3.73
N ALA A 176 -11.13 13.54 4.25
CA ALA A 176 -12.11 12.70 3.59
C ALA A 176 -13.44 12.73 4.35
N GLU A 177 -14.52 12.93 3.60
CA GLU A 177 -15.88 12.89 4.15
C GLU A 177 -16.13 11.57 4.88
N GLY A 178 -16.63 11.64 6.11
CA GLY A 178 -16.87 10.47 6.97
C GLY A 178 -15.63 9.81 7.57
N ARG A 179 -14.40 10.21 7.20
CA ARG A 179 -13.14 9.68 7.76
C ARG A 179 -12.28 10.72 8.49
N GLY A 180 -12.63 12.01 8.36
CA GLY A 180 -11.89 13.08 9.02
C GLY A 180 -10.58 13.40 8.31
N ILE A 181 -9.58 13.84 9.08
CA ILE A 181 -8.26 14.24 8.56
C ILE A 181 -7.46 12.96 8.27
N LEU A 182 -7.05 12.79 7.01
CA LEU A 182 -6.21 11.68 6.56
C LEU A 182 -4.72 12.05 6.51
N ALA A 183 -4.42 13.33 6.30
CA ALA A 183 -3.06 13.84 6.31
C ALA A 183 -3.03 15.34 6.62
N GLU A 184 -1.96 15.79 7.26
CA GLU A 184 -1.63 17.21 7.44
C GLU A 184 -0.41 17.61 6.59
N LEU A 185 0.36 16.62 6.15
CA LEU A 185 1.54 16.74 5.32
C LEU A 185 1.37 15.82 4.11
N SER A 186 1.74 16.33 2.94
CA SER A 186 1.74 15.60 1.69
C SER A 186 3.12 15.60 1.06
N TYR A 187 3.36 14.60 0.22
CA TYR A 187 4.60 14.41 -0.50
C TYR A 187 4.25 14.03 -1.93
N THR A 188 4.80 14.75 -2.89
CA THR A 188 4.72 14.39 -4.31
C THR A 188 6.07 13.85 -4.75
N VAL A 189 6.08 12.65 -5.31
CA VAL A 189 7.30 12.02 -5.84
C VAL A 189 7.31 12.17 -7.36
N ASP A 190 8.28 12.95 -7.84
CA ASP A 190 8.51 13.14 -9.27
C ASP A 190 9.29 11.95 -9.84
N ARG A 191 8.76 11.29 -10.89
CA ARG A 191 9.46 10.18 -11.57
C ARG A 191 10.86 10.58 -12.04
N GLU A 192 11.03 11.79 -12.56
CA GLU A 192 12.29 12.27 -13.11
C GLU A 192 13.40 12.44 -12.06
N LYS A 193 13.03 12.67 -10.80
CA LYS A 193 13.99 12.82 -9.67
C LYS A 193 14.11 11.54 -8.85
N TRP A 194 13.28 10.55 -9.15
CA TRP A 194 13.27 9.29 -8.43
C TRP A 194 14.49 8.44 -8.82
N ARG A 195 15.20 7.95 -7.80
CA ARG A 195 16.25 6.96 -8.02
C ARG A 195 15.59 5.59 -8.06
N ASP A 196 15.64 4.95 -9.22
CA ASP A 196 15.02 3.65 -9.43
C ASP A 196 15.50 2.61 -8.40
N VAL A 197 14.54 1.82 -7.93
CA VAL A 197 14.77 0.64 -7.10
C VAL A 197 14.73 -0.58 -8.01
N GLU A 198 15.78 -1.39 -7.98
CA GLU A 198 15.79 -2.65 -8.71
C GLU A 198 14.78 -3.63 -8.09
N LEU A 199 13.82 -4.07 -8.91
CA LEU A 199 12.76 -4.98 -8.54
C LEU A 199 12.79 -6.21 -9.44
N ASP A 200 12.86 -7.38 -8.83
CA ASP A 200 12.67 -8.65 -9.54
C ASP A 200 11.23 -9.10 -9.37
N VAL A 201 10.51 -9.27 -10.48
CA VAL A 201 9.11 -9.71 -10.47
C VAL A 201 9.00 -11.16 -10.92
N VAL A 202 8.53 -12.01 -10.01
CA VAL A 202 8.14 -13.39 -10.35
C VAL A 202 6.62 -13.42 -10.52
N TRP A 203 6.17 -13.68 -11.74
CA TRP A 203 4.76 -13.82 -12.07
C TRP A 203 4.30 -15.25 -11.76
N GLY A 204 3.21 -15.38 -11.02
CA GLY A 204 2.53 -16.65 -10.82
C GLY A 204 1.70 -17.07 -12.03
N GLU A 205 1.18 -18.29 -11.98
CA GLU A 205 0.31 -18.83 -13.03
C GLU A 205 -1.14 -18.32 -12.88
N GLY A 206 -1.83 -18.23 -14.02
CA GLY A 206 -3.26 -17.91 -14.08
C GLY A 206 -3.61 -16.42 -14.01
N THR A 207 -4.91 -16.16 -14.05
CA THR A 207 -5.51 -14.82 -13.91
C THR A 207 -6.32 -14.80 -12.62
N LEU A 208 -6.13 -13.77 -11.83
CA LEU A 208 -6.87 -13.55 -10.59
C LEU A 208 -8.35 -13.25 -10.92
N GLY A 209 -9.22 -14.05 -10.31
CA GLY A 209 -10.67 -13.95 -10.46
C GLY A 209 -11.30 -13.12 -9.34
N ARG A 210 -12.56 -12.72 -9.57
CA ARG A 210 -13.42 -12.18 -8.50
C ARG A 210 -13.69 -13.27 -7.47
N VAL A 211 -13.89 -12.85 -6.24
CA VAL A 211 -14.33 -13.70 -5.14
C VAL A 211 -15.73 -13.27 -4.76
N ASP A 212 -16.68 -14.22 -4.77
CA ASP A 212 -18.05 -13.95 -4.35
C ASP A 212 -18.07 -13.60 -2.85
N GLU A 213 -18.95 -12.69 -2.46
CA GLU A 213 -19.17 -12.31 -1.05
C GLU A 213 -19.96 -13.43 -0.34
N GLU A 214 -19.45 -14.66 -0.32
CA GLU A 214 -19.93 -15.68 0.60
C GLU A 214 -19.03 -15.66 1.85
N VAL A 215 -19.46 -14.87 2.84
CA VAL A 215 -19.10 -15.02 4.26
C VAL A 215 -20.37 -15.10 5.08
#